data_AF-A0A248KGM0-F1
#
_entry.id   AF-A0A248KGM0-F1
#
_cell.length_a   1.000
_cell.length_b   1.000
_cell.length_c   1.000
_cell.angle_alpha   90.00
_cell.angle_beta   90.00
_cell.angle_gamma   90.00
#
_symmetry.space_group_name_H-M   'P 1'
#
loop_
_entity.id
_entity.type
_entity.pdbx_description
1 polymer ?
#
loop_
_entity_poly.entity_id
_entity_poly.type
_entity_poly.pdbx_seq_one_letter_code
_entity_poly.pdbx_strand_id
1 'polypeptide(L)'
;MAGNIDGTQVNGGTQSIYTTGTASNTTLSNGGQQYLLGTATDTTVNSGSRQQVQTGGIARNTTVNDGGWQQVLSGGSSEDAVINRVDYRVLMPKVPPAIPR
;
A
#
# COMPACT_ATOMS: atom_id res chain seq x y z
N MET A 1 -13.29 -17.48 15.39
CA MET A 1 -13.76 -17.50 13.98
C MET A 1 -12.73 -16.76 13.15
N ALA A 2 -12.06 -17.45 12.23
CA ALA A 2 -11.28 -16.80 11.18
C ALA A 2 -12.28 -16.25 10.15
N GLY A 3 -12.40 -14.93 10.08
CA GLY A 3 -13.27 -14.27 9.09
C GLY A 3 -12.51 -14.11 7.79
N ASN A 4 -13.06 -14.64 6.69
CA ASN A 4 -12.60 -14.32 5.34
C ASN A 4 -13.51 -13.23 4.78
N ILE A 5 -12.92 -12.10 4.40
CA ILE A 5 -13.65 -10.96 3.86
C ILE A 5 -13.14 -10.72 2.44
N ASP A 6 -13.99 -10.90 1.44
CA ASP A 6 -13.63 -10.69 0.04
C ASP A 6 -14.33 -9.44 -0.52
N GLY A 7 -13.65 -8.71 -1.40
CA GLY A 7 -14.23 -7.62 -2.18
C GLY A 7 -14.61 -6.39 -1.36
N THR A 8 -13.84 -6.04 -0.34
CA THR A 8 -14.15 -4.88 0.52
C THR A 8 -13.76 -3.58 -0.14
N GLN A 9 -14.68 -2.61 -0.20
CA GLN A 9 -14.36 -1.24 -0.56
C GLN A 9 -14.39 -0.34 0.69
N VAL A 10 -13.21 0.18 1.07
CA VAL A 10 -13.07 1.09 2.21
C VAL A 10 -12.96 2.52 1.68
N ASN A 11 -14.08 3.24 1.73
CA ASN A 11 -14.20 4.60 1.22
C ASN A 11 -14.26 5.59 2.39
N GLY A 12 -13.11 6.15 2.79
CA GLY A 12 -13.00 7.06 3.94
C GLY A 12 -13.23 6.43 5.33
N GLY A 13 -13.43 5.11 5.40
CA GLY A 13 -13.58 4.36 6.63
C GLY A 13 -12.32 3.60 7.05
N THR A 14 -12.45 2.75 8.07
CA THR A 14 -11.36 1.91 8.58
C THR A 14 -11.75 0.44 8.54
N GLN A 15 -10.89 -0.40 7.96
CA GLN A 15 -10.97 -1.85 8.05
C GLN A 15 -9.87 -2.38 8.98
N SER A 16 -10.25 -3.13 10.01
CA SER A 16 -9.30 -3.81 10.90
C SER A 16 -9.36 -5.32 10.67
N ILE A 17 -8.21 -5.90 10.32
CA ILE A 17 -8.07 -7.34 10.05
C ILE A 17 -7.24 -7.92 11.20
N TYR A 18 -7.92 -8.62 12.10
CA TYR A 18 -7.29 -9.25 13.26
C TYR A 18 -6.45 -10.47 12.86
N THR A 19 -5.62 -10.98 13.77
CA THR A 19 -4.60 -12.03 13.53
C THR A 19 -5.09 -13.31 12.86
N THR A 20 -6.37 -13.68 13.01
CA THR A 20 -6.96 -14.86 12.35
C THR A 20 -7.83 -14.50 11.14
N GLY A 21 -7.98 -13.21 10.85
CA GLY A 21 -8.75 -12.70 9.72
C GLY A 21 -7.92 -12.72 8.44
N THR A 22 -8.60 -12.97 7.32
CA THR A 22 -8.05 -12.79 5.98
C THR A 22 -8.95 -11.81 5.22
N ALA A 23 -8.34 -10.80 4.58
CA ALA A 23 -9.04 -9.94 3.64
C ALA A 23 -8.46 -10.09 2.24
N SER A 24 -9.32 -10.27 1.26
CA SER A 24 -8.94 -10.42 -0.14
C SER A 24 -9.61 -9.35 -0.97
N ASN A 25 -8.91 -8.90 -2.03
CA ASN A 25 -9.47 -7.96 -3.01
C ASN A 25 -9.98 -6.66 -2.37
N THR A 26 -9.28 -6.14 -1.35
CA THR A 26 -9.65 -4.89 -0.70
C THR A 26 -9.23 -3.68 -1.54
N THR A 27 -10.14 -2.72 -1.72
CA THR A 27 -9.81 -1.40 -2.31
C THR A 27 -9.95 -0.30 -1.26
N LEU A 28 -8.86 0.43 -1.00
CA LEU A 28 -8.83 1.59 -0.11
C LEU A 28 -8.86 2.88 -0.94
N SER A 29 -9.84 3.75 -0.68
CA SER A 29 -10.02 5.02 -1.41
C SER A 29 -10.49 6.15 -0.47
N ASN A 30 -10.27 7.41 -0.90
CA ASN A 30 -10.76 8.64 -0.26
C ASN A 30 -10.49 8.70 1.26
N GLY A 31 -9.26 8.43 1.69
CA GLY A 31 -8.93 8.42 3.12
C GLY A 31 -9.15 7.08 3.81
N GLY A 32 -9.52 6.03 3.06
CA GLY A 32 -9.71 4.69 3.58
C GLY A 32 -8.43 4.15 4.24
N GLN A 33 -8.59 3.53 5.41
CA GLN A 33 -7.50 2.97 6.18
C GLN A 33 -7.69 1.48 6.40
N GLN A 34 -6.60 0.71 6.33
CA GLN A 34 -6.58 -0.70 6.70
C GLN A 34 -5.51 -0.95 7.77
N TYR A 35 -5.92 -1.51 8.90
CA TYR A 35 -5.02 -2.00 9.95
C TYR A 35 -4.94 -3.52 9.86
N LEU A 36 -3.75 -4.03 9.57
CA LEU A 36 -3.54 -5.43 9.27
C LEU A 36 -2.70 -6.11 10.35
N LEU A 37 -3.36 -6.90 11.21
CA LEU A 37 -2.72 -7.84 12.14
C LEU A 37 -2.79 -9.29 11.63
N GLY A 38 -3.72 -9.59 10.72
CA GLY A 38 -3.88 -10.87 10.04
C GLY A 38 -3.26 -10.88 8.64
N THR A 39 -3.95 -11.51 7.68
CA THR A 39 -3.49 -11.57 6.28
C THR A 39 -4.35 -10.72 5.37
N ALA A 40 -3.73 -9.96 4.47
CA ALA A 40 -4.42 -9.26 3.38
C ALA A 40 -3.79 -9.65 2.04
N THR A 41 -4.61 -10.03 1.07
CA THR A 41 -4.17 -10.34 -0.30
C THR A 41 -4.84 -9.40 -1.30
N ASP A 42 -4.11 -9.04 -2.35
CA ASP A 42 -4.62 -8.27 -3.50
C ASP A 42 -5.26 -6.94 -3.07
N THR A 43 -4.59 -6.22 -2.17
CA THR A 43 -5.06 -4.92 -1.68
C THR A 43 -4.64 -3.80 -2.63
N THR A 44 -5.60 -2.99 -3.09
CA THR A 44 -5.34 -1.77 -3.87
C THR A 44 -5.43 -0.54 -2.95
N VAL A 45 -4.34 0.23 -2.85
CA VAL A 45 -4.26 1.45 -2.04
C VAL A 45 -4.22 2.67 -2.96
N ASN A 46 -5.34 3.38 -3.06
CA ASN A 46 -5.47 4.57 -3.91
C ASN A 46 -5.02 5.85 -3.20
N SER A 47 -4.98 6.95 -3.96
CA SER A 47 -4.60 8.27 -3.46
C SER A 47 -5.33 8.66 -2.18
N GLY A 48 -4.57 9.21 -1.23
CA GLY A 48 -5.07 9.63 0.08
C GLY A 48 -5.40 8.49 1.04
N SER A 49 -5.20 7.23 0.65
CA SER A 49 -5.54 6.05 1.46
C SER A 49 -4.31 5.38 2.05
N ARG A 50 -4.49 4.57 3.09
CA ARG A 50 -3.37 3.97 3.83
C ARG A 50 -3.61 2.52 4.24
N GLN A 51 -2.66 1.64 3.94
CA GLN A 51 -2.54 0.32 4.55
C GLN A 51 -1.42 0.33 5.60
N GLN A 52 -1.73 -0.06 6.83
CA GLN A 52 -0.77 -0.22 7.92
C GLN A 52 -0.66 -1.71 8.28
N VAL A 53 0.49 -2.31 7.96
CA VAL A 53 0.82 -3.68 8.31
C VAL A 53 1.46 -3.69 9.69
N GLN A 54 0.74 -4.23 10.67
CA GLN A 54 1.17 -4.32 12.06
C GLN A 54 2.01 -5.58 12.32
N THR A 55 2.55 -5.71 13.52
CA THR A 55 3.32 -6.89 13.93
C THR A 55 2.51 -8.17 13.77
N GLY A 56 3.07 -9.16 13.06
CA GLY A 56 2.39 -10.41 12.72
C GLY A 56 1.44 -10.31 11.51
N GLY A 57 1.17 -9.10 11.02
CA GLY A 57 0.38 -8.87 9.81
C GLY A 57 1.16 -9.18 8.54
N ILE A 58 0.48 -9.73 7.54
CA ILE A 58 1.06 -10.11 6.26
C ILE A 58 0.23 -9.52 5.12
N ALA A 59 0.80 -8.56 4.39
CA ALA A 59 0.22 -8.03 3.16
C ALA A 59 0.87 -8.71 1.94
N ARG A 60 0.06 -9.27 1.04
CA ARG A 60 0.50 -9.90 -0.21
C ARG A 60 -0.13 -9.23 -1.41
N ASN A 61 0.64 -9.06 -2.48
CA ASN A 61 0.17 -8.46 -3.74
C ASN A 61 -0.47 -7.07 -3.55
N THR A 62 0.05 -6.26 -2.62
CA THR A 62 -0.48 -4.91 -2.44
C THR A 62 -0.08 -4.04 -3.63
N THR A 63 -1.03 -3.43 -4.30
CA THR A 63 -0.79 -2.39 -5.29
C THR A 63 -0.99 -1.01 -4.66
N VAL A 64 0.08 -0.22 -4.56
CA VAL A 64 0.05 1.16 -4.05
C VAL A 64 0.08 2.12 -5.23
N ASN A 65 -1.06 2.77 -5.51
CA ASN A 65 -1.16 3.77 -6.56
C ASN A 65 -0.65 5.14 -6.08
N ASP A 66 -0.46 6.06 -7.02
CA ASP A 66 0.03 7.40 -6.73
C ASP A 66 -0.79 8.11 -5.64
N GLY A 67 -0.09 8.75 -4.69
CA GLY A 67 -0.69 9.33 -3.49
C GLY A 67 -1.18 8.33 -2.43
N GLY A 68 -1.19 7.03 -2.70
CA GLY A 68 -1.49 5.97 -1.71
C GLY A 68 -0.27 5.66 -0.83
N TRP A 69 -0.51 5.03 0.32
CA TRP A 69 0.55 4.72 1.28
C TRP A 69 0.42 3.32 1.90
N GLN A 70 1.47 2.50 1.79
CA GLN A 70 1.64 1.30 2.61
C GLN A 70 2.74 1.56 3.64
N GLN A 71 2.44 1.30 4.92
CA GLN A 71 3.40 1.36 6.02
C GLN A 71 3.52 -0.02 6.66
N VAL A 72 4.72 -0.57 6.69
CA VAL A 72 5.03 -1.85 7.36
C VAL A 72 5.76 -1.56 8.66
N LEU A 73 5.14 -1.92 9.79
CA LEU A 73 5.73 -1.76 11.13
C LEU A 73 6.68 -2.92 11.45
N SER A 74 7.47 -2.78 12.52
CA SER A 74 8.39 -3.84 12.95
C SER A 74 7.64 -5.16 13.21
N GLY A 75 8.11 -6.23 12.56
CA GLY A 75 7.49 -7.56 12.61
C GLY A 75 6.25 -7.74 11.73
N GLY A 76 5.86 -6.74 10.93
CA GLY A 76 4.93 -6.92 9.81
C GLY A 76 5.68 -7.34 8.53
N SER A 77 4.96 -7.96 7.59
CA SER A 77 5.54 -8.41 6.31
C SER A 77 4.74 -7.88 5.12
N SER A 78 5.44 -7.39 4.10
CA SER A 78 4.86 -7.03 2.80
C SER A 78 5.57 -7.82 1.71
N GLU A 79 4.81 -8.63 0.98
CA GLU A 79 5.27 -9.54 -0.05
C GLU A 79 4.67 -9.10 -1.40
N ASP A 80 5.50 -9.05 -2.45
CA ASP A 80 5.08 -8.73 -3.82
C ASP A 80 4.32 -7.39 -3.97
N ALA A 81 4.71 -6.39 -3.18
CA ALA A 81 4.13 -5.06 -3.29
C ALA A 81 4.54 -4.38 -4.60
N VAL A 82 3.55 -3.84 -5.32
CA VAL A 82 3.73 -3.06 -6.55
C VAL A 82 3.45 -1.59 -6.23
N ILE A 83 4.41 -0.70 -6.54
CA ILE A 83 4.27 0.74 -6.29
C ILE A 83 4.15 1.47 -7.63
N ASN A 84 2.93 1.91 -7.94
CA ASN A 84 2.58 2.68 -9.13
C ASN A 84 2.60 4.19 -8.83
N ARG A 85 3.78 4.74 -8.49
CA ARG A 85 3.96 6.20 -8.32
C ARG A 85 4.42 6.85 -9.62
N VAL A 86 4.02 8.10 -9.85
CA VAL A 86 4.48 8.88 -11.02
C VAL A 86 5.92 9.42 -10.84
N ASP A 87 6.58 9.11 -9.72
CA ASP A 87 7.89 9.64 -9.37
C ASP A 87 9.05 8.87 -10.03
N TYR A 88 9.21 9.10 -11.34
CA TYR A 88 10.51 9.01 -12.01
C TYR A 88 10.76 10.28 -12.82
N ARG A 89 11.20 11.36 -12.16
CA ARG A 89 11.82 12.49 -12.86
C ARG A 89 13.31 12.51 -12.56
N VAL A 90 14.11 11.84 -13.39
CA VAL A 90 15.55 12.12 -13.48
C VAL A 90 15.71 13.45 -14.21
N LEU A 91 15.67 14.56 -13.47
CA LEU A 91 16.13 15.84 -13.98
C LEU A 91 17.66 15.76 -14.08
N MET A 92 18.18 15.33 -15.23
CA MET A 92 19.59 15.53 -15.52
C MET A 92 19.84 17.04 -15.59
N PRO A 93 20.82 17.60 -14.87
CA PRO A 93 21.23 18.97 -15.13
C PRO A 93 21.72 19.03 -16.59
N LYS A 94 21.17 19.94 -17.39
CA LYS A 94 21.70 20.24 -18.73
C LYS A 94 23.13 20.73 -18.53
N VAL A 95 24.12 19.86 -18.73
CA VAL A 95 25.53 20.26 -18.74
C VAL A 95 25.68 21.28 -19.87
N PRO A 96 25.99 22.55 -19.57
CA PRO A 96 26.27 23.51 -20.63
C PRO A 96 27.44 22.98 -21.46
N PRO A 97 27.43 23.10 -22.79
CA PRO A 97 28.57 22.71 -23.59
C PRO A 97 29.81 23.43 -23.05
N ALA A 98 30.87 22.68 -22.77
CA ALA A 98 32.14 23.28 -22.36
C ALA A 98 32.57 24.27 -23.46
N ILE A 99 32.76 25.53 -23.08
CA ILE A 99 33.34 26.53 -23.98
C ILE A 99 34.86 26.32 -23.90
N PRO A 100 35.53 25.81 -24.95
CA PRO A 100 36.98 25.73 -24.91
C PRO A 100 37.58 27.13 -25.07
N ARG A 101 38.34 27.58 -24.08
CA ARG A 101 39.45 28.52 -24.26
C ARG A 101 40.40 28.53 -23.07
#